data_AF-A0A2N9DX09-F1
#
_entry.id   AF-A0A2N9DX09-F1
#
_cell.length_a   1.000
_cell.length_b   1.000
_cell.length_c   1.000
_cell.angle_alpha   90.00
_cell.angle_beta   90.00
_cell.angle_gamma   90.00
#
_symmetry.space_group_name_H-M   'P 1'
#
loop_
_entity.id
_entity.type
_entity.pdbx_description
1 polymer ?
#
loop_
_entity_poly.entity_id
_entity_poly.type
_entity_poly.pdbx_seq_one_letter_code
_entity_poly.pdbx_strand_id
1 'polypeptide(L)' 'METNWLKSSIAFEMQNKDYPEDTLRRRFNAVTETASAESIQAVGEALAALHQDDHFLSAELTTKSVYLA' A
#
# COMPACT_ATOMS: atom_id res chain seq x y z
N MET A 1 27.36 1.78 11.14
CA MET A 1 25.98 1.65 11.66
C MET A 1 25.19 0.93 10.59
N GLU A 2 24.73 -0.28 10.87
CA GLU A 2 23.91 -1.07 9.92
C GLU A 2 22.53 -1.28 10.53
N THR A 3 21.52 -0.64 9.92
CA THR A 3 20.12 -0.93 10.21
C THR A 3 19.75 -2.20 9.44
N ASN A 4 19.40 -3.28 10.14
CA ASN A 4 18.86 -4.48 9.51
C ASN A 4 17.33 -4.40 9.51
N TRP A 5 16.74 -4.44 8.32
CA TRP A 5 15.31 -4.18 8.09
C TRP A 5 14.52 -5.49 8.08
N LEU A 6 13.41 -5.54 8.84
CA LEU A 6 12.72 -6.80 9.15
C LEU A 6 11.48 -7.10 8.28
N LYS A 7 11.09 -6.22 7.34
CA LYS A 7 10.04 -6.31 6.29
C LYS A 7 9.12 -5.07 6.33
N SER A 8 8.71 -4.61 5.14
CA SER A 8 7.72 -3.54 4.96
C SER A 8 6.46 -4.05 4.26
N SER A 9 5.31 -3.43 4.55
CA SER A 9 4.02 -3.75 3.93
C SER A 9 3.30 -2.48 3.53
N ILE A 10 2.51 -2.55 2.47
CA ILE A 10 1.61 -1.47 2.06
C ILE A 10 0.16 -1.98 2.02
N ALA A 11 -0.77 -1.18 2.52
CA ALA A 11 -2.20 -1.42 2.38
C ALA A 11 -2.84 -0.32 1.53
N PHE A 12 -3.60 -0.71 0.51
CA PHE A 12 -4.39 0.17 -0.34
C PHE A 12 -5.87 0.05 0.03
N GLU A 13 -6.55 1.19 0.06
CA GLU A 13 -7.99 1.30 0.24
C GLU A 13 -8.62 1.81 -1.05
N MET A 14 -9.60 1.05 -1.55
CA MET A 14 -10.39 1.36 -2.74
C MET A 14 -11.86 1.49 -2.35
N GLN A 15 -12.57 2.41 -2.98
CA GLN A 15 -14.02 2.60 -2.80
C GLN A 15 -14.78 2.17 -4.04
N ASN A 16 -15.79 1.35 -3.86
CA ASN A 16 -16.76 0.95 -4.88
C ASN A 16 -18.02 0.40 -4.19
N LYS A 17 -19.20 0.74 -4.72
CA LYS A 17 -20.51 0.27 -4.24
C LYS A 17 -20.71 -1.24 -4.39
N ASP A 18 -19.91 -1.88 -5.23
CA ASP A 18 -19.94 -3.33 -5.42
C ASP A 18 -19.18 -4.10 -4.33
N TYR A 19 -18.43 -3.40 -3.47
CA TYR A 19 -17.73 -4.01 -2.34
C TYR A 19 -18.60 -4.05 -1.06
N PRO A 20 -18.40 -5.05 -0.19
CA PRO A 20 -18.97 -5.01 1.16
C PRO A 20 -18.53 -3.75 1.88
N GLU A 21 -19.46 -3.02 2.49
CA GLU A 21 -19.18 -1.73 3.17
C GLU A 21 -18.63 -0.64 2.22
N ASP A 22 -18.94 -0.73 0.92
CA ASP A 22 -18.51 0.19 -0.14
C ASP A 22 -16.98 0.34 -0.28
N THR A 23 -16.19 -0.52 0.37
CA THR A 23 -14.74 -0.40 0.42
C THR A 23 -14.03 -1.75 0.30
N LEU A 24 -12.83 -1.72 -0.29
CA LEU A 24 -11.94 -2.88 -0.41
C LEU A 24 -10.54 -2.50 0.07
N ARG A 25 -10.02 -3.26 1.04
CA ARG A 25 -8.63 -3.11 1.52
C ARG A 25 -7.74 -4.24 1.00
N ARG A 26 -6.66 -3.92 0.31
CA ARG A 26 -5.66 -4.88 -0.22
C ARG A 26 -4.30 -4.63 0.40
N ARG A 27 -3.65 -5.66 0.93
CA ARG A 27 -2.32 -5.57 1.57
C ARG A 27 -1.27 -6.34 0.77
N PHE A 28 -0.15 -5.68 0.51
CA PHE A 28 1.05 -6.28 -0.08
C PHE A 28 2.17 -6.29 0.96
N ASN A 29 2.89 -7.40 1.04
CA ASN A 29 4.03 -7.59 1.95
C ASN A 29 5.33 -7.57 1.16
N ALA A 30 6.46 -7.42 1.87
CA ALA A 30 7.81 -7.38 1.28
C ALA A 30 7.98 -6.23 0.27
N VAL A 31 7.39 -5.07 0.59
CA VAL A 31 7.55 -3.83 -0.17
C VAL A 31 8.96 -3.27 0.03
N THR A 32 9.53 -2.68 -1.01
CA THR A 32 10.81 -1.97 -0.89
C THR A 32 10.64 -0.70 -0.05
N GLU A 33 11.55 -0.45 0.88
CA GLU A 33 11.46 0.74 1.76
C GLU A 33 11.69 2.06 1.03
N THR A 34 12.28 2.01 -0.16
CA THR A 34 12.52 3.19 -1.01
C THR A 34 11.34 3.50 -1.93
N ALA A 35 10.17 2.90 -1.72
CA ALA A 35 8.97 3.23 -2.46
C ALA A 35 8.59 4.70 -2.22
N SER A 36 8.65 5.53 -3.27
CA SER A 36 8.23 6.92 -3.19
C SER A 36 6.71 7.01 -3.08
N ALA A 37 6.21 8.12 -2.53
CA ALA A 37 4.77 8.41 -2.50
C ALA A 37 4.15 8.35 -3.90
N GLU A 38 4.84 8.87 -4.92
CA GLU A 38 4.42 8.80 -6.32
C GLU A 38 4.32 7.36 -6.83
N SER A 39 5.30 6.51 -6.52
CA SER A 39 5.30 5.10 -6.90
C SER A 39 4.11 4.36 -6.27
N ILE A 40 3.83 4.66 -5.01
CA ILE A 40 2.71 4.11 -4.25
C ILE A 40 1.39 4.55 -4.87
N GLN A 41 1.23 5.85 -5.13
CA GLN A 41 0.03 6.40 -5.75
C GLN A 41 -0.22 5.78 -7.13
N ALA A 42 0.81 5.67 -7.97
CA ALA A 42 0.69 5.05 -9.28
C ALA A 42 0.20 3.59 -9.21
N VAL A 43 0.65 2.81 -8.22
CA VAL A 43 0.13 1.46 -7.99
C VAL A 43 -1.34 1.49 -7.54
N GLY A 44 -1.70 2.38 -6.63
CA GLY A 44 -3.09 2.54 -6.16
C GLY A 44 -4.05 2.89 -7.31
N GLU A 45 -3.67 3.85 -8.14
CA GLU A 45 -4.42 4.25 -9.35
C GLU A 45 -4.50 3.11 -10.38
N ALA A 46 -3.41 2.37 -10.59
CA ALA A 46 -3.40 1.23 -11.48
C ALA A 46 -4.32 0.10 -10.99
N LEU A 47 -4.38 -0.15 -9.67
CA LEU A 47 -5.30 -1.13 -9.08
C LEU A 47 -6.75 -0.70 -9.26
N ALA A 48 -7.06 0.58 -9.00
CA ALA A 48 -8.40 1.12 -9.21
C ALA A 48 -8.83 1.02 -10.68
N ALA A 49 -7.92 1.21 -11.64
CA ALA A 49 -8.24 1.07 -13.06
C ALA A 49 -8.63 -0.36 -13.50
N LEU A 50 -8.42 -1.39 -12.67
CA LEU A 50 -8.77 -2.78 -13.01
C LEU A 50 -10.27 -3.06 -12.87
N HIS A 51 -11.00 -2.26 -12.12
CA HIS A 51 -12.42 -2.44 -11.89
C HIS A 51 -13.18 -1.13 -12.13
N GLN A 52 -14.32 -1.20 -12.83
CA GLN A 52 -15.08 0.00 -13.17
C GLN A 52 -15.60 0.68 -11.89
N ASP A 53 -15.49 2.00 -11.84
CA ASP A 53 -15.94 2.84 -10.71
C ASP A 53 -15.17 2.63 -9.39
N ASP A 54 -14.05 1.90 -9.41
CA ASP A 54 -13.13 1.88 -8.28
C ASP A 54 -12.42 3.24 -8.15
N HIS A 55 -12.39 3.76 -6.92
CA HIS A 55 -11.65 4.95 -6.56
C HIS A 55 -10.56 4.63 -5.56
N PHE A 56 -9.31 4.96 -5.88
CA PHE A 56 -8.21 4.90 -4.91
C PHE A 56 -8.40 6.00 -3.85
N LEU A 57 -8.50 5.60 -2.58
CA LEU A 57 -8.68 6.53 -1.47
C LEU A 57 -7.37 6.84 -0.76
N SER A 58 -6.69 5.79 -0.28
CA SER A 58 -5.54 5.94 0.59
C SER A 58 -4.59 4.75 0.52
N ALA A 59 -3.31 5.00 0.79
CA ALA A 59 -2.33 3.96 0.99
C ALA A 59 -1.57 4.18 2.30
N GLU A 60 -1.35 3.09 3.04
CA GLU A 60 -0.61 3.07 4.30
C GLU A 60 0.63 2.20 4.16
N LEU A 61 1.83 2.82 4.19
CA LEU A 61 3.12 2.12 4.21
C LEU A 61 3.57 1.90 5.66
N THR A 62 3.71 0.64 6.06
CA THR A 62 4.27 0.25 7.35
C THR A 62 5.69 -0.27 7.15
N THR A 63 6.67 0.37 7.78
CA THR A 63 8.08 -0.05 7.80
C THR A 63 8.49 -0.52 9.19
N LYS A 64 9.38 -1.52 9.27
CA LYS A 64 9.93 -2.01 10.54
C LYS A 64 11.46 -1.99 10.52
N SER A 65 12.04 -1.02 11.24
CA SER A 65 13.47 -0.96 11.54
C SER A 65 13.82 -1.81 12.77
N VAL A 66 15.01 -2.41 12.75
CA VAL A 66 15.70 -2.86 13.96
C VAL A 66 16.98 -2.04 14.10
N TYR A 67 17.14 -1.38 15.24
CA TYR A 67 18.40 -0.74 15.62
C TYR A 67 19.36 -1.81 16.16
N LEU A 68 20.48 -2.02 15.45
CA LEU A 68 21.61 -2.79 15.98
C LEU A 68 22.64 -1.79 16.49
N ALA A 69 22.77 -1.74 17.83
CA ALA A 69 23.72 -0.89 18.55
C ALA A 69 25.14 -1.47 18.50
#